data_AF-A0A3D2V0E0-F1
#
_entry.id   AF-A0A3D2V0E0-F1
#
_cell.length_a   1.000
_cell.length_b   1.000
_cell.length_c   1.000
_cell.angle_alpha   90.00
_cell.angle_beta   90.00
_cell.angle_gamma   90.00
#
_symmetry.space_group_name_H-M   'P 1'
#
loop_
_entity.id
_entity.type
_entity.pdbx_description
1 polymer ?
#
loop_
_entity_poly.entity_id
_entity_poly.type
_entity_poly.pdbx_seq_one_letter_code
_entity_poly.pdbx_strand_id
1 'polypeptide(L)'
;MDNEARAYLNYLLTLGLRREEAFGPMALDFIRETDFDAVGLLPEEQFSLIMATTQALAEEPKRYTLKLEMLNRARELVDKTTYNDPQLTRQIEQDIKKTTAELNIYNEAMRPAKTGAAEKQRLVVQSDAPEYFLDIAQKRASAYYQNKFGLGKEEKTAQHFGGGPRKFEPDNPKVHREHPGACGPFMNARSNAFHLMMPFDIKISKKPDDPLDGGLRAYYSKMGYSFPLGFEMGKICSYEGGEILDISLDDPNLLFLSVSRIKEKEFRASAYLGTPEVPVEYAYPRAVLERTGTLGPYVQMVSNFKIWFDSSQVSLLIQGAPDLYEYGLQGGSGLMVRSHAADKVPAYVENTSQPWQEGMSFNFVNIHLTLSPGTETAFVPFNTPLFTVYPILPVQNFKWMDVAEA
;
A
#
# COMPACT_ATOMS: atom_id res chain seq x y z
N MET A 1 40.75 -5.03 -35.24
CA MET A 1 39.57 -4.17 -35.50
C MET A 1 38.36 -5.08 -35.44
N ASP A 2 37.46 -4.82 -34.51
CA ASP A 2 36.29 -5.67 -34.33
C ASP A 2 35.20 -5.24 -35.33
N ASN A 3 35.04 -6.03 -36.40
CA ASN A 3 34.15 -5.68 -37.52
C ASN A 3 32.66 -5.76 -37.12
N GLU A 4 32.37 -6.48 -36.04
CA GLU A 4 31.02 -6.71 -35.53
C GLU A 4 30.45 -5.45 -34.84
N ALA A 5 31.27 -4.76 -34.03
CA ALA A 5 30.87 -3.51 -33.36
C ALA A 5 30.52 -2.38 -34.36
N ARG A 6 31.31 -2.22 -35.44
CA ARG A 6 30.99 -1.24 -36.49
C ARG A 6 29.77 -1.64 -37.33
N ALA A 7 29.58 -2.94 -37.59
CA ALA A 7 28.38 -3.41 -38.27
C ALA A 7 27.13 -3.10 -37.43
N TYR A 8 27.19 -3.30 -36.11
CA TYR A 8 26.10 -2.99 -35.19
C TYR A 8 25.85 -1.49 -35.05
N LEU A 9 26.91 -0.67 -34.98
CA LEU A 9 26.78 0.80 -35.05
C LEU A 9 26.02 1.25 -36.31
N ASN A 10 26.40 0.76 -37.48
CA ASN A 10 25.75 1.11 -38.74
C ASN A 10 24.28 0.68 -38.77
N TYR A 11 23.98 -0.48 -38.19
CA TYR A 11 22.62 -0.94 -37.98
C TYR A 11 21.83 0.03 -37.09
N LEU A 12 22.37 0.42 -35.92
CA LEU A 12 21.73 1.38 -35.02
C LEU A 12 21.48 2.74 -35.69
N LEU A 13 22.48 3.29 -36.39
CA LEU A 13 22.32 4.56 -37.12
C LEU A 13 21.24 4.47 -38.21
N THR A 14 21.09 3.31 -38.86
CA THR A 14 20.02 3.07 -39.82
C THR A 14 18.64 3.11 -39.15
N LEU A 15 18.49 2.46 -37.98
CA LEU A 15 17.25 2.54 -37.20
C LEU A 15 16.94 3.97 -36.77
N GLY A 16 17.95 4.71 -36.32
CA GLY A 16 17.83 6.11 -35.90
C GLY A 16 17.37 7.02 -37.04
N LEU A 17 17.94 6.88 -38.24
CA LEU A 17 17.52 7.61 -39.44
C LEU A 17 16.06 7.33 -39.82
N ARG A 18 15.62 6.08 -39.64
CA ARG A 18 14.22 5.66 -39.87
C ARG A 18 13.28 6.03 -38.73
N ARG A 19 13.81 6.58 -37.62
CA ARG A 19 13.06 6.89 -36.40
C ARG A 19 12.30 5.68 -35.86
N GLU A 20 12.89 4.49 -35.98
CA GLU A 20 12.30 3.28 -35.42
C GLU A 20 12.32 3.37 -33.89
N GLU A 21 11.21 3.04 -33.23
CA GLU A 21 11.08 3.12 -31.76
C GLU A 21 12.17 2.32 -31.03
N ALA A 22 12.66 1.25 -31.67
CA ALA A 22 13.70 0.39 -31.15
C ALA A 22 15.09 1.04 -31.02
N PHE A 23 15.35 2.11 -31.76
CA PHE A 23 16.68 2.72 -31.83
C PHE A 23 17.17 3.21 -30.47
N GLY A 24 16.41 4.08 -29.79
CA GLY A 24 16.86 4.73 -28.55
C GLY A 24 17.30 3.73 -27.47
N PRO A 25 16.50 2.70 -27.15
CA PRO A 25 16.89 1.66 -26.21
C PRO A 25 18.12 0.85 -26.64
N MET A 26 18.16 0.37 -27.89
CA MET A 26 19.28 -0.45 -28.37
C MET A 26 20.58 0.35 -28.42
N ALA A 27 20.51 1.63 -28.77
CA ALA A 27 21.66 2.54 -28.76
C ALA A 27 22.17 2.78 -27.33
N LEU A 28 21.28 2.97 -26.36
CA LEU A 28 21.66 3.14 -24.95
C LEU A 28 22.36 1.91 -24.38
N ASP A 29 21.85 0.71 -24.66
CA ASP A 29 22.48 -0.54 -24.21
C ASP A 29 23.89 -0.66 -24.83
N PHE A 30 24.01 -0.41 -26.13
CA PHE A 30 25.30 -0.43 -26.81
C PHE A 30 26.31 0.57 -26.23
N ILE A 31 25.87 1.81 -25.96
CA ILE A 31 26.69 2.89 -25.36
C ILE A 31 27.15 2.54 -23.93
N ARG A 32 26.38 1.74 -23.20
CA ARG A 32 26.69 1.37 -21.81
C ARG A 32 27.58 0.13 -21.72
N GLU A 33 27.35 -0.84 -22.59
CA GLU A 33 27.97 -2.17 -22.50
C GLU A 33 29.26 -2.29 -23.32
N THR A 34 29.52 -1.36 -24.25
CA THR A 34 30.67 -1.43 -25.15
C THR A 34 31.73 -0.39 -24.78
N ASP A 35 32.97 -0.85 -24.62
CA ASP A 35 34.14 0.03 -24.56
C ASP A 35 34.54 0.45 -25.98
N PHE A 36 34.07 1.62 -26.40
CA PHE A 36 34.25 2.15 -27.75
C PHE A 36 35.71 2.35 -28.16
N ASP A 37 36.58 2.66 -27.20
CA ASP A 37 38.01 2.84 -27.47
C ASP A 37 38.68 1.46 -27.69
N ALA A 38 38.31 0.45 -26.90
CA ALA A 38 38.83 -0.90 -27.05
C ALA A 38 38.42 -1.56 -28.38
N VAL A 39 37.19 -1.30 -28.87
CA VAL A 39 36.72 -1.80 -30.17
C VAL A 39 37.18 -0.95 -31.36
N GLY A 40 37.76 0.23 -31.09
CA GLY A 40 38.35 1.13 -32.09
C GLY A 40 37.34 1.95 -32.89
N LEU A 41 36.21 2.33 -32.28
CA LEU A 41 35.28 3.29 -32.89
C LEU A 41 35.89 4.68 -32.91
N LEU A 42 35.80 5.35 -34.06
CA LEU A 42 36.30 6.70 -34.26
C LEU A 42 35.48 7.71 -33.44
N PRO A 43 36.06 8.84 -33.00
CA PRO A 43 35.32 9.89 -32.30
C PRO A 43 34.04 10.34 -33.03
N GLU A 44 34.07 10.41 -34.37
CA GLU A 44 32.94 10.77 -35.22
C GLU A 44 31.80 9.74 -35.15
N GLU A 45 32.17 8.45 -35.12
CA GLU A 45 31.25 7.33 -35.01
C GLU A 45 30.52 7.36 -33.66
N GLN A 46 31.30 7.56 -32.58
CA GLN A 46 30.79 7.69 -31.21
C GLN A 46 29.88 8.93 -31.08
N PHE A 47 30.33 10.08 -31.58
CA PHE A 47 29.59 11.34 -31.52
C PHE A 47 28.24 11.25 -32.25
N SER A 48 28.23 10.67 -33.45
CA SER A 48 27.01 10.52 -34.25
C SER A 48 25.96 9.65 -33.55
N LEU A 49 26.39 8.54 -32.95
CA LEU A 49 25.50 7.66 -32.19
C LEU A 49 24.93 8.36 -30.96
N ILE A 50 25.78 9.05 -30.19
CA ILE A 50 25.36 9.76 -28.96
C ILE A 50 24.37 10.87 -29.30
N MET A 51 24.65 11.68 -30.32
CA MET A 51 23.74 12.76 -30.74
C MET A 51 22.40 12.21 -31.25
N ALA A 52 22.41 11.17 -32.08
CA ALA A 52 21.18 10.51 -32.50
C ALA A 52 20.39 9.97 -31.29
N THR A 53 21.07 9.36 -30.32
CA THR A 53 20.45 8.85 -29.09
C THR A 53 19.80 9.97 -28.27
N THR A 54 20.46 11.12 -28.11
CA THR A 54 19.87 12.28 -27.41
C THR A 54 18.59 12.79 -28.05
N GLN A 55 18.50 12.76 -29.38
CA GLN A 55 17.32 13.18 -30.14
C GLN A 55 16.18 12.16 -30.04
N ALA A 56 16.51 10.87 -29.90
CA ALA A 56 15.52 9.81 -29.73
C ALA A 56 14.95 9.72 -28.31
N LEU A 57 15.60 10.33 -27.31
CA LEU A 57 15.08 10.41 -25.96
C LEU A 57 13.83 11.31 -25.92
N ALA A 58 12.71 10.73 -25.46
CA ALA A 58 11.49 11.48 -25.21
C ALA A 58 11.75 12.66 -24.24
N GLU A 59 11.07 13.79 -24.48
CA GLU A 59 11.14 14.99 -23.64
C GLU A 59 10.35 14.80 -22.33
N GLU A 60 10.85 13.93 -21.46
CA GLU A 60 10.27 13.63 -20.16
C GLU A 60 11.29 13.91 -19.04
N PRO A 61 10.93 14.64 -17.96
CA PRO A 61 11.88 15.00 -16.89
C PRO A 61 12.63 13.81 -16.27
N LYS A 62 11.97 12.65 -16.16
CA LYS A 62 12.58 11.40 -15.67
C LYS A 62 13.75 10.89 -16.54
N ARG A 63 13.87 11.34 -17.80
CA ARG A 63 14.95 10.99 -18.73
C ARG A 63 16.02 12.07 -18.84
N TYR A 64 15.84 13.21 -18.19
CA TYR A 64 16.74 14.36 -18.35
C TYR A 64 18.12 14.12 -17.75
N THR A 65 18.23 13.33 -16.68
CA THR A 65 19.55 12.91 -16.17
C THR A 65 20.34 12.14 -17.23
N LEU A 66 19.69 11.21 -17.94
CA LEU A 66 20.32 10.44 -19.02
C LEU A 66 20.62 11.31 -20.24
N LYS A 67 19.71 12.21 -20.62
CA LYS A 67 19.93 13.17 -21.70
C LYS A 67 21.14 14.07 -21.40
N LEU A 68 21.27 14.57 -20.17
CA LEU A 68 22.42 15.36 -19.73
C LEU A 68 23.73 14.55 -19.76
N GLU A 69 23.70 13.29 -19.33
CA GLU A 69 24.87 12.39 -19.42
C GLU A 69 25.37 12.28 -20.88
N MET A 70 24.45 12.03 -21.83
CA MET A 70 24.78 11.91 -23.24
C MET A 70 25.25 13.24 -23.85
N LEU A 71 24.60 14.36 -23.54
CA LEU A 71 25.01 15.68 -24.02
C LEU A 71 26.40 16.08 -23.48
N ASN A 72 26.71 15.76 -22.22
CA ASN A 72 28.04 16.01 -21.65
C ASN A 72 29.11 15.15 -22.37
N ARG A 73 28.83 13.87 -22.62
CA ARG A 73 29.72 13.03 -23.45
C ARG A 73 29.91 13.58 -24.86
N ALA A 74 28.85 14.05 -25.51
CA ALA A 74 28.93 14.68 -26.83
C ALA A 74 29.81 15.94 -26.80
N ARG A 75 29.70 16.75 -25.73
CA ARG A 75 30.52 17.95 -25.53
C ARG A 75 32.01 17.65 -25.37
N GLU A 76 32.35 16.55 -24.70
CA GLU A 76 33.74 16.10 -24.53
C GLU A 76 34.32 15.49 -25.82
N LEU A 77 33.46 14.90 -26.67
CA LEU A 77 33.86 14.26 -27.91
C LEU A 77 34.01 15.23 -29.09
N VAL A 78 33.18 16.27 -29.18
CA VAL A 78 33.10 17.16 -30.36
C VAL A 78 34.47 17.73 -30.76
N ASP A 79 35.31 18.08 -29.77
CA ASP A 79 36.63 18.67 -30.01
C ASP A 79 37.64 17.68 -30.63
N LYS A 80 37.35 16.37 -30.56
CA LYS A 80 38.15 15.29 -31.14
C LYS A 80 37.67 14.85 -32.52
N THR A 81 36.58 15.43 -33.02
CA THR A 81 35.98 15.07 -34.31
C THR A 81 36.31 16.07 -35.40
N THR A 82 36.20 15.66 -36.66
CA THR A 82 36.20 16.61 -37.79
C THR A 82 34.96 17.52 -37.82
N TYR A 83 33.93 17.24 -37.01
CA TYR A 83 32.72 18.06 -36.89
C TYR A 83 32.90 19.27 -35.98
N ASN A 84 34.09 19.45 -35.39
CA ASN A 84 34.37 20.55 -34.48
C ASN A 84 34.11 21.90 -35.16
N ASP A 85 32.96 22.47 -34.83
CA ASP A 85 32.49 23.75 -35.30
C ASP A 85 31.96 24.55 -34.10
N PRO A 86 32.34 25.84 -33.96
CA PRO A 86 31.86 26.66 -32.86
C PRO A 86 30.34 26.74 -32.71
N GLN A 87 29.57 26.63 -33.80
CA GLN A 87 28.10 26.65 -33.70
C GLN A 87 27.56 25.35 -33.11
N LEU A 88 28.08 24.20 -33.55
CA LEU A 88 27.71 22.89 -33.01
C LEU A 88 28.02 22.79 -31.50
N THR A 89 29.21 23.22 -31.11
CA THR A 89 29.61 23.25 -29.70
C THR A 89 28.67 24.14 -28.86
N ARG A 90 28.31 25.31 -29.38
CA ARG A 90 27.37 26.22 -28.72
C ARG A 90 25.97 25.63 -28.61
N GLN A 91 25.51 24.89 -29.62
CA GLN A 91 24.22 24.20 -29.60
C GLN A 91 24.16 23.15 -28.49
N ILE A 92 25.19 22.30 -28.36
CA ILE A 92 25.27 21.29 -27.30
C ILE A 92 25.25 21.96 -25.92
N GLU A 93 26.01 23.04 -25.73
CA GLU A 93 26.02 23.79 -24.47
C GLU A 93 24.65 24.43 -24.15
N GLN A 94 23.92 24.89 -25.16
CA GLN A 94 22.56 25.39 -24.98
C GLN A 94 21.59 24.28 -24.57
N ASP A 95 21.69 23.10 -25.19
CA ASP A 95 20.85 21.95 -24.86
C ASP A 95 21.12 21.42 -23.44
N ILE A 96 22.38 21.43 -22.99
CA ILE A 96 22.76 21.13 -21.60
C ILE A 96 22.11 22.14 -20.65
N LYS A 97 22.24 23.45 -20.92
CA LYS A 97 21.65 24.51 -20.08
C LYS A 97 20.13 24.40 -20.01
N LYS A 98 19.47 24.20 -21.16
CA LYS A 98 18.01 24.03 -21.25
C LYS A 98 17.56 22.81 -20.44
N THR A 99 18.16 21.64 -20.70
CA THR A 99 17.80 20.39 -20.02
C THR A 99 18.05 20.48 -18.50
N THR A 100 19.13 21.15 -18.08
CA THR A 100 19.40 21.41 -16.66
C THR A 100 18.35 22.32 -16.02
N ALA A 101 17.97 23.41 -16.70
CA ALA A 101 16.95 24.33 -16.21
C ALA A 101 15.59 23.64 -16.05
N GLU A 102 15.16 22.85 -17.05
CA GLU A 102 13.90 22.13 -16.98
C GLU A 102 13.92 21.01 -15.91
N LEU A 103 15.05 20.32 -15.73
CA LEU A 103 15.22 19.36 -14.63
C LEU A 103 15.15 20.05 -13.27
N ASN A 104 15.72 21.25 -13.13
CA ASN A 104 15.62 22.04 -11.90
C ASN A 104 14.18 22.46 -11.62
N ILE A 105 13.44 22.94 -12.63
CA ILE A 105 12.00 23.28 -12.52
C ILE A 105 11.22 22.05 -12.06
N TYR A 106 11.46 20.88 -12.66
CA TYR A 106 10.82 19.63 -12.25
C TYR A 106 11.16 19.26 -10.80
N ASN A 107 12.43 19.34 -10.40
CA ASN A 107 12.87 19.04 -9.04
C ASN A 107 12.29 20.02 -8.01
N GLU A 108 12.16 21.30 -8.37
CA GLU A 108 11.52 22.32 -7.54
C GLU A 108 10.02 22.05 -7.39
N ALA A 109 9.33 21.71 -8.48
CA ALA A 109 7.91 21.35 -8.44
C ALA A 109 7.64 20.07 -7.64
N MET A 110 8.57 19.12 -7.63
CA MET A 110 8.47 17.87 -6.88
C MET A 110 8.84 18.00 -5.40
N ARG A 111 9.56 19.06 -5.00
CA ARG A 111 9.90 19.30 -3.60
C ARG A 111 8.77 20.08 -2.94
N PRO A 112 8.15 19.57 -1.86
CA PRO A 112 7.24 20.39 -1.07
C PRO A 112 7.99 21.63 -0.57
N ALA A 113 7.33 22.78 -0.58
CA ALA A 113 7.88 24.00 -0.01
C ALA A 113 8.35 23.70 1.42
N LYS A 114 9.62 24.00 1.72
CA LYS A 114 10.18 23.85 3.08
C LYS A 114 9.54 24.89 4.00
N THR A 115 8.29 24.69 4.39
CA THR A 115 7.78 25.24 5.64
C THR A 115 8.64 24.62 6.75
N GLY A 116 9.11 25.43 7.71
CA GLY A 116 10.02 24.99 8.78
C GLY A 116 9.57 23.68 9.43
N ALA A 117 10.50 22.96 10.07
CA ALA A 117 10.21 21.68 10.71
C ALA A 117 9.10 21.83 11.76
N ALA A 118 7.84 21.63 11.34
CA ALA A 118 6.72 21.55 12.25
C ALA A 118 6.99 20.39 13.21
N GLU A 119 6.60 20.54 14.47
CA GLU A 119 6.71 19.45 15.43
C GLU A 119 5.86 18.27 14.92
N LYS A 120 6.42 17.05 14.99
CA LYS A 120 5.72 15.84 14.54
C LYS A 120 4.49 15.62 15.39
N GLN A 121 3.33 15.53 14.75
CA GLN A 121 2.08 15.16 15.41
C GLN A 121 2.18 13.75 15.98
N ARG A 122 1.83 13.58 17.26
CA ARG A 122 1.92 12.29 17.94
C ARG A 122 0.58 11.58 17.89
N LEU A 123 0.58 10.36 17.38
CA LEU A 123 -0.58 9.45 17.39
C LEU A 123 -0.26 8.35 18.41
N VAL A 124 -0.77 8.50 19.62
CA VAL A 124 -0.48 7.58 20.73
C VAL A 124 -1.49 6.44 20.68
N VAL A 125 -0.99 5.21 20.65
CA VAL A 125 -1.80 4.00 20.58
C VAL A 125 -1.86 3.34 21.94
N GLN A 126 -3.07 3.06 22.41
CA GLN A 126 -3.32 2.21 23.55
C GLN A 126 -4.00 0.95 23.04
N SER A 127 -3.36 -0.21 23.20
CA SER A 127 -3.85 -1.48 22.69
C SER A 127 -3.45 -2.66 23.56
N ASP A 128 -4.24 -3.73 23.47
CA ASP A 128 -4.00 -5.03 24.10
C ASP A 128 -2.76 -5.77 23.52
N ALA A 129 -2.35 -5.43 22.29
CA ALA A 129 -1.22 -6.05 21.59
C ALA A 129 -0.41 -5.00 20.80
N PRO A 130 0.22 -4.03 21.48
CA PRO A 130 0.83 -2.87 20.83
C PRO A 130 1.98 -3.25 19.90
N GLU A 131 2.86 -4.18 20.30
CA GLU A 131 3.94 -4.70 19.45
C GLU A 131 3.42 -5.27 18.12
N TYR A 132 2.31 -6.02 18.20
CA TYR A 132 1.71 -6.58 17.00
C TYR A 132 1.17 -5.49 16.08
N PHE A 133 0.33 -4.58 16.58
CA PHE A 133 -0.30 -3.58 15.71
C PHE A 133 0.66 -2.50 15.21
N LEU A 134 1.61 -2.05 16.04
CA LEU A 134 2.53 -0.96 15.69
C LEU A 134 3.69 -1.42 14.81
N ASP A 135 4.10 -2.69 14.89
CA ASP A 135 5.27 -3.19 14.16
C ASP A 135 4.96 -4.40 13.27
N ILE A 136 4.63 -5.55 13.87
CA ILE A 136 4.51 -6.82 13.14
C ILE A 136 3.45 -6.71 12.04
N ALA A 137 2.25 -6.23 12.37
CA ALA A 137 1.15 -6.03 11.43
C ALA A 137 1.55 -5.05 10.30
N GLN A 138 2.25 -3.95 10.59
CA GLN A 138 2.65 -3.01 9.54
C GLN A 138 3.66 -3.63 8.57
N LYS A 139 4.62 -4.43 9.09
CA LYS A 139 5.54 -5.22 8.26
C LYS A 139 4.81 -6.25 7.40
N ARG A 140 3.83 -6.95 7.96
CA ARG A 140 3.00 -7.93 7.24
C ARG A 140 2.14 -7.26 6.16
N ALA A 141 1.54 -6.09 6.43
CA ALA A 141 0.76 -5.35 5.46
C ALA A 141 1.62 -4.83 4.30
N SER A 142 2.81 -4.31 4.60
CA SER A 142 3.79 -3.91 3.58
C SER A 142 4.18 -5.08 2.68
N ALA A 143 4.49 -6.24 3.27
CA ALA A 143 4.80 -7.46 2.53
C ALA A 143 3.60 -7.96 1.70
N TYR A 144 2.38 -7.93 2.24
CA TYR A 144 1.16 -8.30 1.55
C TYR A 144 0.98 -7.47 0.27
N TYR A 145 1.06 -6.15 0.38
CA TYR A 145 0.88 -5.28 -0.78
C TYR A 145 2.03 -5.35 -1.77
N GLN A 146 3.28 -5.49 -1.30
CA GLN A 146 4.42 -5.67 -2.18
C GLN A 146 4.32 -7.00 -2.95
N ASN A 147 3.91 -8.10 -2.31
CA ASN A 147 3.76 -9.38 -3.01
C ASN A 147 2.62 -9.33 -4.03
N LYS A 148 1.58 -8.56 -3.76
CA LYS A 148 0.38 -8.51 -4.60
C LYS A 148 0.52 -7.55 -5.79
N PHE A 149 1.12 -6.39 -5.58
CA PHE A 149 1.13 -5.30 -6.56
C PHE A 149 2.55 -4.88 -6.98
N GLY A 150 3.57 -5.40 -6.31
CA GLY A 150 4.96 -5.09 -6.59
C GLY A 150 5.43 -5.67 -7.91
N LEU A 151 5.94 -4.81 -8.79
CA LEU A 151 6.51 -5.25 -10.06
C LEU A 151 7.89 -5.87 -9.86
N GLY A 152 8.05 -7.12 -10.31
CA GLY A 152 9.32 -7.82 -10.44
C GLY A 152 10.23 -7.18 -11.49
N LYS A 153 11.50 -7.61 -11.52
CA LYS A 153 12.49 -7.07 -12.47
C LYS A 153 12.09 -7.36 -13.92
N GLU A 154 11.63 -8.59 -14.21
CA GLU A 154 11.18 -8.99 -15.54
C GLU A 154 9.96 -8.18 -16.01
N GLU A 155 8.99 -7.94 -15.13
CA GLU A 155 7.79 -7.16 -15.44
C GLU A 155 8.14 -5.69 -15.68
N LYS A 156 9.02 -5.12 -14.86
CA LYS A 156 9.56 -3.77 -15.10
C LYS A 156 10.22 -3.69 -16.48
N THR A 157 11.07 -4.65 -16.82
CA THR A 157 11.72 -4.72 -18.15
C THR A 157 10.70 -4.91 -19.28
N ALA A 158 9.73 -5.81 -19.12
CA ALA A 158 8.69 -6.07 -20.12
C ALA A 158 7.72 -4.88 -20.30
N GLN A 159 7.49 -4.09 -19.26
CA GLN A 159 6.66 -2.87 -19.30
C GLN A 159 7.45 -1.63 -19.76
N HIS A 160 8.76 -1.61 -19.58
CA HIS A 160 9.64 -0.59 -20.14
C HIS A 160 9.63 -0.65 -21.66
N PHE A 161 9.27 0.45 -22.32
CA PHE A 161 9.39 0.65 -23.77
C PHE A 161 10.87 0.70 -24.23
N GLY A 162 11.65 -0.31 -23.89
CA GLY A 162 12.99 -0.57 -24.37
C GLY A 162 12.99 -1.76 -25.34
N GLY A 163 13.62 -1.63 -26.52
CA GLY A 163 13.91 -2.75 -27.43
C GLY A 163 13.20 -2.71 -28.79
N GLY A 164 13.44 -3.76 -29.57
CA GLY A 164 12.93 -4.00 -30.94
C GLY A 164 11.41 -3.85 -31.15
N PRO A 165 10.92 -3.92 -32.39
CA PRO A 165 9.50 -3.80 -32.71
C PRO A 165 8.65 -4.74 -31.85
N ARG A 166 7.74 -4.16 -31.03
CA ARG A 166 6.88 -4.95 -30.15
C ARG A 166 5.80 -5.66 -30.95
N LYS A 167 5.50 -6.88 -30.54
CA LYS A 167 4.30 -7.61 -30.97
C LYS A 167 3.12 -7.16 -30.12
N PHE A 168 1.94 -7.11 -30.73
CA PHE A 168 0.69 -6.93 -30.01
C PHE A 168 0.38 -8.21 -29.23
N GLU A 169 0.51 -8.16 -27.91
CA GLU A 169 0.38 -9.32 -27.01
C GLU A 169 -0.62 -9.03 -25.87
N PRO A 170 -1.92 -8.84 -26.17
CA PRO A 170 -2.93 -8.47 -25.18
C PRO A 170 -3.18 -9.55 -24.12
N ASP A 171 -2.72 -10.78 -24.34
CA ASP A 171 -2.88 -11.90 -23.42
C ASP A 171 -1.59 -12.23 -22.63
N ASN A 172 -0.50 -11.47 -22.85
CA ASN A 172 0.75 -11.68 -22.14
C ASN A 172 0.75 -10.89 -20.81
N PRO A 173 0.62 -11.57 -19.66
CA PRO A 173 0.46 -10.89 -18.36
C PRO A 173 1.70 -10.06 -17.98
N LYS A 174 2.89 -10.39 -18.50
CA LYS A 174 4.13 -9.65 -18.17
C LYS A 174 4.19 -8.26 -18.81
N VAL A 175 3.50 -8.06 -19.94
CA VAL A 175 3.47 -6.77 -20.66
C VAL A 175 2.22 -5.95 -20.36
N HIS A 176 1.26 -6.50 -19.62
CA HIS A 176 0.15 -5.74 -19.08
C HIS A 176 0.72 -4.62 -18.20
N ARG A 177 0.54 -3.38 -18.65
CA ARG A 177 0.99 -2.23 -17.87
C ARG A 177 0.14 -2.09 -16.64
N GLU A 178 0.82 -1.94 -15.51
CA GLU A 178 0.24 -1.51 -14.23
C GLU A 178 -1.07 -2.23 -13.91
N HIS A 179 -0.99 -3.46 -13.37
CA HIS A 179 -2.16 -4.03 -12.69
C HIS A 179 -2.71 -2.97 -11.71
N PRO A 180 -4.04 -2.78 -11.59
CA PRO A 180 -4.65 -1.70 -10.85
C PRO A 180 -4.03 -1.52 -9.46
N GLY A 181 -3.14 -0.53 -9.32
CA GLY A 181 -2.46 -0.27 -8.05
C GLY A 181 -0.94 -0.42 -8.00
N ALA A 182 -0.26 -0.91 -9.05
CA ALA A 182 1.20 -1.02 -9.09
C ALA A 182 1.94 0.33 -9.23
N CYS A 183 1.22 1.40 -9.60
CA CYS A 183 1.78 2.73 -9.76
C CYS A 183 2.20 3.33 -8.39
N GLY A 184 3.35 3.98 -8.37
CA GLY A 184 4.07 4.40 -7.16
C GLY A 184 3.21 5.10 -6.09
N PRO A 185 2.38 6.11 -6.43
CA PRO A 185 1.51 6.77 -5.46
C PRO A 185 0.50 5.83 -4.79
N PHE A 186 -0.09 4.87 -5.54
CA PHE A 186 -1.04 3.90 -4.98
C PHE A 186 -0.33 2.86 -4.14
N MET A 187 0.86 2.41 -4.56
CA MET A 187 1.71 1.53 -3.76
C MET A 187 2.13 2.20 -2.45
N ASN A 188 2.47 3.48 -2.49
CA ASN A 188 2.80 4.27 -1.31
C ASN A 188 1.59 4.38 -0.36
N ALA A 189 0.41 4.70 -0.90
CA ALA A 189 -0.81 4.80 -0.11
C ALA A 189 -1.21 3.48 0.56
N ARG A 190 -0.92 2.33 -0.07
CA ARG A 190 -1.16 1.01 0.53
C ARG A 190 -0.06 0.60 1.51
N SER A 191 1.21 0.73 1.13
CA SER A 191 2.32 0.14 1.91
C SER A 191 2.73 0.96 3.13
N ASN A 192 2.44 2.27 3.12
CA ASN A 192 2.83 3.20 4.19
C ASN A 192 1.64 3.73 5.01
N ALA A 193 0.42 3.28 4.73
CA ALA A 193 -0.71 3.54 5.62
C ALA A 193 -0.69 2.60 6.83
N PHE A 194 -1.42 2.96 7.88
CA PHE A 194 -1.50 2.16 9.10
C PHE A 194 -2.63 1.15 8.98
N HIS A 195 -2.33 -0.15 8.99
CA HIS A 195 -3.32 -1.21 8.80
C HIS A 195 -3.67 -1.94 10.09
N LEU A 196 -4.95 -2.22 10.26
CA LEU A 196 -5.47 -3.15 11.26
C LEU A 196 -5.71 -4.50 10.61
N MET A 197 -5.17 -5.54 11.24
CA MET A 197 -5.21 -6.93 10.80
C MET A 197 -5.38 -7.83 12.02
N MET A 198 -5.95 -9.01 11.83
CA MET A 198 -6.05 -10.00 12.91
C MET A 198 -4.96 -11.06 12.81
N PRO A 199 -4.41 -11.53 13.94
CA PRO A 199 -3.40 -12.60 13.97
C PRO A 199 -4.02 -14.00 13.81
N PHE A 200 -5.31 -14.08 13.49
CA PHE A 200 -6.14 -15.27 13.30
C PHE A 200 -7.08 -15.07 12.11
N ASP A 201 -7.64 -16.16 11.60
CA ASP A 201 -8.59 -16.09 10.47
C ASP A 201 -9.97 -15.66 10.95
N ILE A 202 -10.71 -15.00 10.06
CA ILE A 202 -12.09 -14.59 10.26
C ILE A 202 -12.96 -15.28 9.22
N LYS A 203 -14.13 -15.76 9.63
CA LYS A 203 -15.20 -16.20 8.73
C LYS A 203 -16.50 -15.51 9.11
N ILE A 204 -17.14 -14.86 8.14
CA ILE A 204 -18.50 -14.32 8.26
C ILE A 204 -19.38 -15.10 7.29
N SER A 205 -20.50 -15.63 7.76
CA SER A 205 -21.43 -16.40 6.94
C SER A 205 -22.87 -16.08 7.28
N LYS A 206 -23.79 -16.28 6.35
CA LYS A 206 -25.23 -16.29 6.63
C LYS A 206 -25.70 -17.60 7.25
N LYS A 207 -24.87 -18.65 7.22
CA LYS A 207 -25.19 -19.97 7.78
C LYS A 207 -24.18 -20.36 8.87
N PRO A 208 -24.59 -21.19 9.84
CA PRO A 208 -23.71 -21.63 10.92
C PRO A 208 -22.72 -22.74 10.49
N ASP A 209 -22.75 -23.16 9.22
CA ASP A 209 -22.02 -24.33 8.73
C ASP A 209 -20.50 -24.13 8.75
N ASP A 210 -19.77 -25.17 9.16
CA ASP A 210 -18.30 -25.23 9.24
C ASP A 210 -17.65 -24.02 9.95
N PRO A 211 -18.01 -23.71 11.20
CA PRO A 211 -17.42 -22.58 11.92
C PRO A 211 -15.93 -22.82 12.16
N LEU A 212 -15.17 -21.73 12.25
CA LEU A 212 -13.77 -21.81 12.66
C LEU A 212 -13.64 -22.26 14.13
N ASP A 213 -12.49 -22.87 14.45
CA ASP A 213 -12.26 -23.61 15.68
C ASP A 213 -12.10 -22.74 16.95
N GLY A 214 -11.94 -21.43 16.80
CA GLY A 214 -11.71 -20.52 17.92
C GLY A 214 -12.98 -20.02 18.61
N GLY A 215 -14.12 -20.04 17.92
CA GLY A 215 -15.41 -19.67 18.48
C GLY A 215 -16.37 -19.16 17.40
N LEU A 216 -17.65 -19.06 17.77
CA LEU A 216 -18.74 -18.61 16.92
C LEU A 216 -19.65 -17.64 17.68
N ARG A 217 -20.08 -16.57 17.01
CA ARG A 217 -21.14 -15.65 17.45
C ARG A 217 -22.19 -15.50 16.37
N ALA A 218 -23.44 -15.34 16.77
CA ALA A 218 -24.55 -15.10 15.88
C ALA A 218 -25.12 -13.69 16.11
N TYR A 219 -25.59 -13.07 15.04
CA TYR A 219 -26.16 -11.73 15.03
C TYR A 219 -27.36 -11.67 14.10
N TYR A 220 -28.37 -10.91 14.52
CA TYR A 220 -29.40 -10.41 13.61
C TYR A 220 -28.97 -9.02 13.16
N SER A 221 -28.79 -8.80 11.86
CA SER A 221 -28.23 -7.56 11.32
C SER A 221 -29.00 -7.11 10.08
N LYS A 222 -29.76 -6.01 10.21
CA LYS A 222 -30.45 -5.33 9.12
C LYS A 222 -30.26 -3.82 9.19
N MET A 223 -30.60 -3.13 8.12
CA MET A 223 -30.53 -1.67 8.12
C MET A 223 -31.39 -1.10 9.25
N GLY A 224 -30.79 -0.28 10.13
CA GLY A 224 -31.45 0.35 11.27
C GLY A 224 -31.75 -0.57 12.47
N TYR A 225 -31.39 -1.85 12.43
CA TYR A 225 -31.59 -2.75 13.57
C TYR A 225 -30.54 -3.85 13.60
N SER A 226 -29.96 -4.07 14.77
CA SER A 226 -29.02 -5.15 14.96
C SER A 226 -29.04 -5.66 16.39
N PHE A 227 -28.93 -6.97 16.59
CA PHE A 227 -29.10 -7.60 17.89
C PHE A 227 -28.18 -8.84 18.01
N PRO A 228 -27.44 -8.98 19.13
CA PRO A 228 -26.65 -10.19 19.38
C PRO A 228 -27.57 -11.38 19.65
N LEU A 229 -27.18 -12.56 19.16
CA LEU A 229 -27.94 -13.80 19.32
C LEU A 229 -27.07 -14.90 19.94
N GLY A 230 -27.73 -15.89 20.54
CA GLY A 230 -27.17 -17.20 20.85
C GLY A 230 -27.45 -18.19 19.71
N PHE A 231 -26.60 -19.21 19.58
CA PHE A 231 -26.84 -20.35 18.69
C PHE A 231 -26.53 -21.64 19.44
N GLU A 232 -27.59 -22.39 19.78
CA GLU A 232 -27.50 -23.60 20.59
C GLU A 232 -28.31 -24.72 19.95
N MET A 233 -27.70 -25.90 19.81
CA MET A 233 -28.34 -27.11 19.27
C MET A 233 -29.10 -26.89 17.94
N GLY A 234 -28.56 -26.03 17.06
CA GLY A 234 -29.18 -25.72 15.76
C GLY A 234 -30.32 -24.69 15.83
N LYS A 235 -30.51 -24.01 16.97
CA LYS A 235 -31.55 -23.00 17.16
C LYS A 235 -30.97 -21.65 17.51
N ILE A 236 -31.65 -20.59 17.06
CA ILE A 236 -31.35 -19.22 17.45
C ILE A 236 -31.98 -18.94 18.82
N CYS A 237 -31.20 -18.36 19.73
CA CYS A 237 -31.64 -18.01 21.07
C CYS A 237 -31.36 -16.53 21.37
N SER A 238 -32.07 -15.96 22.35
CA SER A 238 -31.77 -14.63 22.88
C SER A 238 -30.43 -14.64 23.62
N TYR A 239 -29.66 -13.57 23.47
CA TYR A 239 -28.29 -13.53 24.00
C TYR A 239 -28.22 -13.52 25.53
N GLU A 240 -29.07 -12.73 26.20
CA GLU A 240 -29.06 -12.61 27.66
C GLU A 240 -29.98 -13.62 28.37
N GLY A 241 -31.03 -14.09 27.69
CA GLY A 241 -32.07 -14.92 28.28
C GLY A 241 -32.08 -16.39 27.85
N GLY A 242 -31.32 -16.76 26.80
CA GLY A 242 -31.31 -18.12 26.25
C GLY A 242 -32.66 -18.58 25.68
N GLU A 243 -33.62 -17.67 25.51
CA GLU A 243 -34.94 -17.99 24.99
C GLU A 243 -34.83 -18.35 23.50
N ILE A 244 -35.38 -19.48 23.10
CA ILE A 244 -35.42 -19.88 21.69
C ILE A 244 -36.28 -18.88 20.92
N LEU A 245 -35.67 -18.25 19.92
CA LEU A 245 -36.34 -17.29 19.04
C LEU A 245 -36.81 -18.02 17.76
N ASP A 246 -38.02 -17.68 17.31
CA ASP A 246 -38.58 -18.20 16.05
C ASP A 246 -37.98 -17.45 14.85
N ILE A 247 -36.69 -17.71 14.59
CA ILE A 247 -35.94 -17.15 13.45
C ILE A 247 -35.45 -18.33 12.61
N SER A 248 -35.83 -18.34 11.33
CA SER A 248 -35.33 -19.33 10.37
C SER A 248 -33.82 -19.19 10.18
N LEU A 249 -33.10 -20.32 10.10
CA LEU A 249 -31.65 -20.32 9.78
C LEU A 249 -31.33 -19.82 8.37
N ASP A 250 -32.33 -19.74 7.49
CA ASP A 250 -32.20 -19.14 6.16
C ASP A 250 -32.62 -17.66 6.11
N ASP A 251 -32.89 -17.02 7.26
CA ASP A 251 -33.17 -15.57 7.30
C ASP A 251 -31.94 -14.79 6.78
N PRO A 252 -32.11 -13.93 5.76
CA PRO A 252 -31.00 -13.23 5.12
C PRO A 252 -30.29 -12.21 6.01
N ASN A 253 -30.88 -11.88 7.17
CA ASN A 253 -30.32 -10.95 8.16
C ASN A 253 -29.52 -11.67 9.25
N LEU A 254 -29.46 -13.00 9.25
CA LEU A 254 -28.57 -13.74 10.14
C LEU A 254 -27.13 -13.63 9.67
N LEU A 255 -26.23 -13.31 10.60
CA LEU A 255 -24.79 -13.33 10.40
C LEU A 255 -24.12 -14.15 11.51
N PHE A 256 -23.25 -15.05 11.07
CA PHE A 256 -22.44 -15.93 11.88
C PHE A 256 -20.99 -15.51 11.73
N LEU A 257 -20.39 -14.97 12.79
CA LEU A 257 -18.97 -14.63 12.85
C LEU A 257 -18.24 -15.74 13.61
N SER A 258 -17.27 -16.37 12.96
CA SER A 258 -16.34 -17.29 13.62
C SER A 258 -14.89 -16.90 13.40
N VAL A 259 -14.03 -17.30 14.33
CA VAL A 259 -12.60 -16.99 14.33
C VAL A 259 -11.78 -18.25 14.54
N SER A 260 -10.58 -18.33 14.00
CA SER A 260 -9.66 -19.45 14.28
C SER A 260 -8.84 -19.20 15.55
N ARG A 261 -8.04 -20.18 15.96
CA ARG A 261 -6.86 -19.93 16.80
C ARG A 261 -5.89 -18.92 16.17
N ILE A 262 -5.02 -18.34 16.99
CA ILE A 262 -3.88 -17.52 16.55
C ILE A 262 -3.02 -18.34 15.56
N LYS A 263 -2.73 -17.73 14.41
CA LYS A 263 -1.87 -18.29 13.35
C LYS A 263 -0.59 -17.48 13.11
N GLU A 264 -0.56 -16.20 13.47
CA GLU A 264 0.67 -15.40 13.46
C GLU A 264 1.61 -15.87 14.57
N LYS A 265 2.78 -16.39 14.18
CA LYS A 265 3.75 -17.02 15.08
C LYS A 265 4.47 -16.01 15.97
N GLU A 266 4.63 -14.78 15.48
CA GLU A 266 5.27 -13.68 16.20
C GLU A 266 4.27 -12.93 17.12
N PHE A 267 2.97 -13.28 17.07
CA PHE A 267 1.97 -12.59 17.89
C PHE A 267 2.16 -12.88 19.37
N ARG A 268 2.19 -11.81 20.18
CA ARG A 268 2.22 -11.85 21.63
C ARG A 268 1.20 -10.86 22.18
N ALA A 269 0.38 -11.31 23.11
CA ALA A 269 -0.53 -10.45 23.87
C ALA A 269 -0.42 -10.83 25.34
N SER A 270 0.38 -10.06 26.09
CA SER A 270 0.70 -10.32 27.49
C SER A 270 -0.54 -10.33 28.39
N ALA A 271 -1.61 -9.63 28.00
CA ALA A 271 -2.89 -9.62 28.70
C ALA A 271 -3.71 -10.92 28.53
N TYR A 272 -3.29 -11.85 27.65
CA TYR A 272 -4.05 -13.06 27.29
C TYR A 272 -3.18 -14.33 27.39
N LEU A 273 -2.79 -14.69 28.62
CA LEU A 273 -1.92 -15.86 28.87
C LEU A 273 -2.61 -17.23 28.72
N GLY A 274 -3.93 -17.24 28.46
CA GLY A 274 -4.75 -18.45 28.45
C GLY A 274 -5.07 -18.99 29.84
N THR A 275 -6.02 -19.91 29.91
CA THR A 275 -6.38 -20.69 31.10
C THR A 275 -6.34 -22.19 30.75
N PRO A 276 -6.42 -23.11 31.74
CA PRO A 276 -6.53 -24.54 31.45
C PRO A 276 -7.72 -24.89 30.53
N GLU A 277 -8.82 -24.13 30.60
CA GLU A 277 -10.02 -24.30 29.78
C GLU A 277 -9.92 -23.62 28.42
N VAL A 278 -9.12 -22.55 28.31
CA VAL A 278 -8.94 -21.78 27.08
C VAL A 278 -7.44 -21.62 26.80
N PRO A 279 -6.85 -22.49 25.96
CA PRO A 279 -5.44 -22.40 25.62
C PRO A 279 -5.06 -21.02 25.06
N VAL A 280 -3.80 -20.64 25.22
CA VAL A 280 -3.28 -19.31 24.89
C VAL A 280 -3.57 -18.91 23.44
N GLU A 281 -3.53 -19.86 22.51
CA GLU A 281 -3.79 -19.67 21.09
C GLU A 281 -5.26 -19.29 20.79
N TYR A 282 -6.18 -19.52 21.73
CA TYR A 282 -7.59 -19.18 21.63
C TYR A 282 -7.98 -17.96 22.47
N ALA A 283 -7.16 -17.57 23.45
CA ALA A 283 -7.50 -16.54 24.43
C ALA A 283 -7.80 -15.18 23.79
N TYR A 284 -6.89 -14.66 22.94
CA TYR A 284 -7.11 -13.38 22.26
C TYR A 284 -8.23 -13.41 21.21
N PRO A 285 -8.30 -14.40 20.29
CA PRO A 285 -9.42 -14.52 19.35
C PRO A 285 -10.79 -14.55 20.05
N ARG A 286 -10.92 -15.31 21.14
CA ARG A 286 -12.16 -15.35 21.93
C ARG A 286 -12.47 -14.02 22.57
N ALA A 287 -11.48 -13.32 23.14
CA ALA A 287 -11.70 -11.99 23.71
C ALA A 287 -12.19 -10.97 22.66
N VAL A 288 -11.63 -11.00 21.43
CA VAL A 288 -12.12 -10.17 20.32
C VAL A 288 -13.56 -10.54 19.97
N LEU A 289 -13.85 -11.84 19.86
CA LEU A 289 -15.18 -12.37 19.55
C LEU A 289 -16.21 -12.12 20.67
N GLU A 290 -15.79 -11.99 21.92
CA GLU A 290 -16.68 -11.66 23.03
C GLU A 290 -17.11 -10.21 22.99
N ARG A 291 -16.24 -9.33 22.49
CA ARG A 291 -16.46 -7.89 22.36
C ARG A 291 -17.09 -7.49 21.04
N THR A 292 -17.33 -8.43 20.13
CA THR A 292 -17.96 -8.10 18.85
C THR A 292 -19.40 -7.65 19.04
N GLY A 293 -19.74 -6.56 18.37
CA GLY A 293 -21.08 -6.00 18.32
C GLY A 293 -21.56 -5.89 16.89
N THR A 294 -22.61 -5.10 16.69
CA THR A 294 -23.17 -4.81 15.38
C THR A 294 -23.58 -3.36 15.27
N LEU A 295 -23.47 -2.80 14.07
CA LEU A 295 -23.93 -1.46 13.74
C LEU A 295 -24.73 -1.54 12.44
N GLY A 296 -26.06 -1.68 12.57
CA GLY A 296 -26.93 -1.94 11.41
C GLY A 296 -26.53 -3.24 10.70
N PRO A 297 -26.13 -3.21 9.42
CA PRO A 297 -25.72 -4.40 8.67
C PRO A 297 -24.25 -4.81 8.91
N TYR A 298 -23.47 -4.05 9.68
CA TYR A 298 -22.06 -4.33 9.93
C TYR A 298 -21.87 -5.12 11.22
N VAL A 299 -21.02 -6.14 11.17
CA VAL A 299 -20.40 -6.74 12.34
C VAL A 299 -19.23 -5.85 12.76
N GLN A 300 -19.23 -5.45 14.03
CA GLN A 300 -18.22 -4.59 14.61
C GLN A 300 -17.25 -5.44 15.45
N MET A 301 -16.01 -5.59 14.99
CA MET A 301 -14.96 -6.25 15.76
C MET A 301 -14.15 -5.23 16.56
N VAL A 302 -13.96 -5.52 17.84
CA VAL A 302 -13.30 -4.62 18.80
C VAL A 302 -11.99 -5.26 19.26
N SER A 303 -10.87 -4.78 18.74
CA SER A 303 -9.51 -5.22 19.11
C SER A 303 -8.90 -4.42 20.27
N ASN A 304 -9.69 -3.56 20.92
CA ASN A 304 -9.21 -2.56 21.89
C ASN A 304 -8.11 -1.65 21.32
N PHE A 305 -8.13 -1.38 20.01
CA PHE A 305 -7.19 -0.45 19.40
C PHE A 305 -7.69 0.99 19.57
N LYS A 306 -7.08 1.74 20.48
CA LYS A 306 -7.44 3.13 20.77
C LYS A 306 -6.33 4.06 20.32
N ILE A 307 -6.70 5.13 19.63
CA ILE A 307 -5.77 6.16 19.18
C ILE A 307 -6.10 7.47 19.90
N TRP A 308 -5.08 8.10 20.46
CA TRP A 308 -5.11 9.47 20.95
C TRP A 308 -4.43 10.39 19.93
N PHE A 309 -5.05 11.54 19.67
CA PHE A 309 -4.59 12.52 18.69
C PHE A 309 -5.04 13.93 19.04
N ASP A 310 -4.28 14.94 18.63
CA ASP A 310 -4.72 16.34 18.71
C ASP A 310 -5.73 16.64 17.60
N SER A 311 -7.02 16.67 17.96
CA SER A 311 -8.12 16.94 17.04
C SER A 311 -8.11 18.36 16.44
N SER A 312 -7.31 19.29 16.99
CA SER A 312 -7.12 20.61 16.37
C SER A 312 -6.16 20.56 15.18
N GLN A 313 -5.33 19.51 15.08
CA GLN A 313 -4.28 19.38 14.08
C GLN A 313 -4.58 18.28 13.07
N VAL A 314 -5.07 17.12 13.53
CA VAL A 314 -5.27 15.93 12.69
C VAL A 314 -6.69 15.40 12.79
N SER A 315 -7.22 14.97 11.65
CA SER A 315 -8.39 14.08 11.59
C SER A 315 -7.94 12.70 11.13
N LEU A 316 -8.58 11.65 11.62
CA LEU A 316 -8.23 10.27 11.25
C LEU A 316 -9.34 9.69 10.37
N LEU A 317 -9.04 9.43 9.10
CA LEU A 317 -9.93 8.70 8.21
C LEU A 317 -9.71 7.20 8.43
N ILE A 318 -10.78 6.49 8.77
CA ILE A 318 -10.80 5.03 8.84
C ILE A 318 -11.62 4.49 7.69
N GLN A 319 -11.13 3.43 7.05
CA GLN A 319 -11.87 2.77 5.98
C GLN A 319 -11.52 1.29 5.92
N GLY A 320 -12.46 0.49 5.43
CA GLY A 320 -12.19 -0.88 4.99
C GLY A 320 -10.98 -0.92 4.06
N ALA A 321 -10.14 -1.93 4.25
CA ALA A 321 -8.99 -2.10 3.38
C ALA A 321 -9.44 -2.27 1.92
N PRO A 322 -8.72 -1.70 0.94
CA PRO A 322 -9.14 -1.70 -0.46
C PRO A 322 -9.42 -3.08 -1.07
N ASP A 323 -8.82 -4.14 -0.49
CA ASP A 323 -8.85 -5.49 -1.04
C ASP A 323 -9.93 -6.39 -0.39
N LEU A 324 -10.70 -5.88 0.58
CA LEU A 324 -11.74 -6.65 1.28
C LEU A 324 -12.75 -7.31 0.33
N TYR A 325 -13.04 -6.66 -0.80
CA TYR A 325 -14.00 -7.17 -1.79
C TYR A 325 -13.59 -8.52 -2.37
N GLU A 326 -12.29 -8.82 -2.45
CA GLU A 326 -11.76 -10.10 -2.94
C GLU A 326 -12.08 -11.26 -2.00
N TYR A 327 -12.30 -10.95 -0.72
CA TYR A 327 -12.71 -11.90 0.30
C TYR A 327 -14.23 -11.92 0.47
N GLY A 328 -14.98 -11.24 -0.40
CA GLY A 328 -16.43 -11.14 -0.32
C GLY A 328 -16.93 -10.23 0.80
N LEU A 329 -16.11 -9.28 1.25
CA LEU A 329 -16.46 -8.32 2.31
C LEU A 329 -16.44 -6.87 1.85
N GLN A 330 -17.21 -6.06 2.56
CA GLN A 330 -17.13 -4.60 2.52
C GLN A 330 -16.82 -4.08 3.92
N GLY A 331 -15.98 -3.05 3.99
CA GLY A 331 -15.65 -2.38 5.23
C GLY A 331 -16.36 -1.02 5.33
N GLY A 332 -16.79 -0.67 6.54
CA GLY A 332 -17.30 0.68 6.82
C GLY A 332 -16.20 1.75 6.62
N SER A 333 -16.60 3.00 6.52
CA SER A 333 -15.67 4.14 6.53
C SER A 333 -16.21 5.29 7.37
N GLY A 334 -15.31 6.11 7.91
CA GLY A 334 -15.68 7.21 8.78
C GLY A 334 -14.51 8.15 9.04
N LEU A 335 -14.83 9.39 9.39
CA LEU A 335 -13.84 10.38 9.79
C LEU A 335 -13.95 10.62 11.29
N MET A 336 -12.86 10.35 12.01
CA MET A 336 -12.75 10.63 13.44
C MET A 336 -12.12 12.00 13.64
N VAL A 337 -12.92 12.96 14.07
CA VAL A 337 -12.52 14.36 14.25
C VAL A 337 -12.44 14.80 15.71
N ARG A 338 -13.04 14.04 16.63
CA ARG A 338 -13.02 14.28 18.08
C ARG A 338 -13.40 13.01 18.82
N SER A 339 -13.22 12.96 20.13
CA SER A 339 -13.77 11.88 20.95
C SER A 339 -15.29 11.84 20.84
N HIS A 340 -15.85 10.69 20.49
CA HIS A 340 -17.30 10.46 20.49
C HIS A 340 -17.70 9.76 21.79
N ALA A 341 -18.79 10.23 22.41
CA ALA A 341 -19.36 9.65 23.64
C ALA A 341 -20.15 8.37 23.33
N ALA A 342 -19.46 7.32 22.88
CA ALA A 342 -20.06 6.03 22.50
C ALA A 342 -19.81 4.91 23.54
N ASP A 343 -19.17 5.23 24.68
CA ASP A 343 -18.73 4.24 25.67
C ASP A 343 -19.28 4.59 27.07
N LYS A 344 -19.09 3.72 28.06
CA LYS A 344 -19.51 3.96 29.45
C LYS A 344 -18.65 5.06 30.09
N VAL A 345 -19.28 5.88 30.93
CA VAL A 345 -18.65 7.03 31.62
C VAL A 345 -17.27 6.72 32.26
N PRO A 346 -17.03 5.56 32.91
CA PRO A 346 -15.71 5.24 33.47
C PRO A 346 -14.57 5.24 32.45
N ALA A 347 -14.84 4.82 31.21
CA ALA A 347 -13.86 4.86 30.13
C ALA A 347 -13.42 6.28 29.78
N TYR A 348 -14.15 7.33 30.19
CA TYR A 348 -13.79 8.74 30.01
C TYR A 348 -13.18 9.35 31.29
N VAL A 349 -13.48 8.80 32.47
CA VAL A 349 -13.02 9.32 33.76
C VAL A 349 -11.57 8.92 34.06
N GLU A 350 -11.14 7.72 33.66
CA GLU A 350 -9.73 7.29 33.79
C GLU A 350 -8.80 7.97 32.76
N ASN A 351 -9.37 8.60 31.73
CA ASN A 351 -8.68 9.07 30.53
C ASN A 351 -8.15 10.52 30.58
N THR A 352 -8.12 11.12 31.77
CA THR A 352 -7.46 12.42 32.03
C THR A 352 -6.43 12.32 33.15
N SER A 353 -5.98 11.10 33.47
CA SER A 353 -5.09 10.86 34.61
C SER A 353 -3.63 11.16 34.31
N GLN A 354 -3.22 11.27 33.05
CA GLN A 354 -1.81 11.46 32.67
C GLN A 354 -1.57 12.79 31.94
N PRO A 355 -0.46 13.51 32.23
CA PRO A 355 -0.18 14.82 31.63
C PRO A 355 -0.17 14.86 30.10
N TRP A 356 0.30 13.80 29.43
CA TRP A 356 0.36 13.77 27.96
C TRP A 356 -1.02 13.69 27.29
N GLN A 357 -2.08 13.32 28.03
CA GLN A 357 -3.44 13.25 27.51
C GLN A 357 -4.11 14.63 27.41
N GLU A 358 -3.55 15.65 28.05
CA GLU A 358 -4.11 16.99 28.07
C GLU A 358 -4.23 17.57 26.64
N GLY A 359 -5.43 18.04 26.28
CA GLY A 359 -5.71 18.58 24.95
C GLY A 359 -5.88 17.54 23.84
N MET A 360 -5.73 16.23 24.12
CA MET A 360 -5.92 15.17 23.14
C MET A 360 -7.38 14.70 23.06
N SER A 361 -7.82 14.37 21.85
CA SER A 361 -8.99 13.53 21.60
C SER A 361 -8.56 12.06 21.50
N PHE A 362 -9.50 11.13 21.67
CA PHE A 362 -9.26 9.71 21.41
C PHE A 362 -10.46 9.04 20.76
N ASN A 363 -10.21 7.98 20.00
CA ASN A 363 -11.25 7.08 19.51
C ASN A 363 -10.76 5.63 19.50
N PHE A 364 -11.70 4.71 19.72
CA PHE A 364 -11.49 3.30 19.40
C PHE A 364 -11.66 3.08 17.90
N VAL A 365 -10.70 2.40 17.27
CA VAL A 365 -10.80 2.01 15.87
C VAL A 365 -11.37 0.61 15.80
N ASN A 366 -12.69 0.55 15.64
CA ASN A 366 -13.40 -0.71 15.47
C ASN A 366 -13.44 -1.10 13.98
N ILE A 367 -13.28 -2.39 13.70
CA ILE A 367 -13.31 -2.94 12.34
C ILE A 367 -14.76 -3.28 12.03
N HIS A 368 -15.36 -2.60 11.04
CA HIS A 368 -16.75 -2.80 10.65
C HIS A 368 -16.79 -3.56 9.33
N LEU A 369 -17.27 -4.81 9.35
CA LEU A 369 -17.32 -5.69 8.19
C LEU A 369 -18.75 -6.10 7.88
N THR A 370 -19.09 -6.19 6.60
CA THR A 370 -20.34 -6.80 6.13
C THR A 370 -20.06 -7.64 4.89
N LEU A 371 -20.94 -8.58 4.58
CA LEU A 371 -20.83 -9.39 3.37
C LEU A 371 -21.10 -8.51 2.14
N SER A 372 -20.31 -8.67 1.10
CA SER A 372 -20.58 -8.06 -0.20
C SER A 372 -21.93 -8.53 -0.74
N PRO A 373 -22.63 -7.71 -1.55
CA PRO A 373 -23.88 -8.11 -2.18
C PRO A 373 -23.75 -9.43 -2.94
N GLY A 374 -24.63 -10.39 -2.66
CA GLY A 374 -24.61 -11.72 -3.27
C GLY A 374 -23.63 -12.71 -2.65
N THR A 375 -22.82 -12.30 -1.65
CA THR A 375 -21.94 -13.20 -0.91
C THR A 375 -22.68 -13.84 0.26
N GLU A 376 -22.64 -15.16 0.33
CA GLU A 376 -23.21 -15.95 1.43
C GLU A 376 -22.19 -16.23 2.54
N THR A 377 -20.91 -16.34 2.19
CA THR A 377 -19.82 -16.63 3.12
C THR A 377 -18.55 -15.96 2.65
N ALA A 378 -17.84 -15.34 3.60
CA ALA A 378 -16.55 -14.71 3.42
C ALA A 378 -15.54 -15.31 4.40
N PHE A 379 -14.34 -15.60 3.91
CA PHE A 379 -13.21 -16.07 4.71
C PHE A 379 -12.02 -15.14 4.50
N VAL A 380 -11.47 -14.61 5.59
CA VAL A 380 -10.31 -13.73 5.58
C VAL A 380 -9.17 -14.40 6.33
N PRO A 381 -8.05 -14.71 5.66
CA PRO A 381 -6.87 -15.24 6.33
C PRO A 381 -6.29 -14.25 7.34
N PHE A 382 -5.65 -14.76 8.38
CA PHE A 382 -4.81 -13.96 9.29
C PHE A 382 -3.80 -13.11 8.52
N ASN A 383 -3.39 -11.98 9.10
CA ASN A 383 -2.48 -10.99 8.49
C ASN A 383 -2.96 -10.38 7.16
N THR A 384 -4.26 -10.46 6.87
CA THR A 384 -4.84 -9.72 5.75
C THR A 384 -5.25 -8.32 6.22
N PRO A 385 -4.91 -7.24 5.49
CA PRO A 385 -5.43 -5.90 5.75
C PRO A 385 -6.96 -5.91 5.82
N LEU A 386 -7.52 -5.54 6.98
CA LEU A 386 -8.97 -5.43 7.19
C LEU A 386 -9.42 -3.98 7.17
N PHE A 387 -8.69 -3.13 7.85
CA PHE A 387 -9.01 -1.71 8.00
C PHE A 387 -7.74 -0.89 7.89
N THR A 388 -7.86 0.33 7.42
CA THR A 388 -6.73 1.24 7.28
C THR A 388 -7.06 2.58 7.92
N VAL A 389 -6.09 3.12 8.67
CA VAL A 389 -6.17 4.42 9.32
C VAL A 389 -5.24 5.40 8.60
N TYR A 390 -5.82 6.48 8.12
CA TYR A 390 -5.13 7.55 7.40
C TYR A 390 -5.18 8.84 8.23
N PRO A 391 -4.04 9.30 8.76
CA PRO A 391 -3.92 10.64 9.33
C PRO A 391 -4.06 11.68 8.21
N ILE A 392 -5.14 12.46 8.27
CA ILE A 392 -5.42 13.52 7.32
C ILE A 392 -4.80 14.81 7.86
N LEU A 393 -3.67 15.19 7.28
CA LEU A 393 -2.88 16.37 7.62
C LEU A 393 -2.45 17.09 6.33
N PRO A 394 -2.27 18.43 6.36
CA PRO A 394 -1.71 19.18 5.23
C PRO A 394 -0.30 18.71 4.86
N VAL A 395 0.44 18.16 5.82
CA VAL A 395 1.80 17.61 5.65
C VAL A 395 1.88 16.28 6.40
N GLN A 396 2.46 15.24 5.79
CA GLN A 396 2.70 13.93 6.42
C GLN A 396 3.81 14.02 7.48
N ASN A 397 3.50 14.67 8.60
CA ASN A 397 4.43 14.91 9.70
C ASN A 397 3.86 14.40 11.00
N PHE A 398 3.73 13.07 11.13
CA PHE A 398 3.24 12.39 12.32
C PHE A 398 4.10 11.17 12.69
N LYS A 399 3.96 10.70 13.93
CA LYS A 399 4.56 9.45 14.42
C LYS A 399 3.50 8.64 15.18
N TRP A 400 3.40 7.35 14.87
CA TRP A 400 2.70 6.36 15.70
C TRP A 400 3.62 5.91 16.83
N MET A 401 3.10 5.85 18.05
CA MET A 401 3.86 5.41 19.21
C MET A 401 2.98 4.69 20.22
N ASP A 402 3.57 3.77 20.98
CA ASP A 402 2.87 3.12 22.08
C ASP A 402 2.62 4.11 23.22
N VAL A 403 1.56 3.86 24.01
CA VAL A 403 1.27 4.63 25.21
C VAL A 403 2.39 4.55 26.24
N ALA A 404 3.18 3.47 26.24
CA ALA A 404 4.36 3.34 27.09
C ALA A 404 5.52 4.29 26.70
N GLU A 405 5.51 4.86 25.49
CA GLU A 405 6.49 5.84 25.02
C GLU A 405 6.04 7.30 25.21
N ALA A 406 4.78 7.53 25.56
CA ALA A 406 4.15 8.85 25.68
C ALA A 406 4.31 9.43 27.09
#